data_AF-A0A7S1DNX4-F1
#
_entry.id   AF-A0A7S1DNX4-F1
#
_cell.length_a   1.000
_cell.length_b   1.000
_cell.length_c   1.000
_cell.angle_alpha   90.00
_cell.angle_beta   90.00
_cell.angle_gamma   90.00
#
_symmetry.space_group_name_H-M   'P 1'
#
loop_
_entity.id
_entity.type
_entity.pdbx_description
1 polymer ?
#
loop_
_entity_poly.entity_id
_entity_poly.type
_entity_poly.pdbx_seq_one_letter_code
_entity_poly.pdbx_strand_id
1 'polypeptide(L)'
;VMPGAELLECMASRTLALLEEVKNLDDITAKQLHLFLVFVRLESLPSNTWSGSVAALEERLRYVGTAALADSRVRVSTFQRQVVASLQRLGHHFEEEANDPVSGYSIDALIKLPGSSGGEGRSKVGITIEVDGPSHYLSNSRQPTGSTVLKRR
;
A
#
# COMPACT_ATOMS: atom_id res chain seq x y z
N VAL A 1 15.04 20.93 8.46
CA VAL A 1 15.27 21.10 7.01
C VAL A 1 15.89 19.80 6.52
N MET A 2 15.13 18.92 5.86
CA MET A 2 15.67 17.62 5.41
C MET A 2 16.37 17.81 4.06
N PRO A 3 17.63 17.38 3.89
CA PRO A 3 18.33 17.31 2.60
C PRO A 3 17.83 16.11 1.75
N GLY A 4 16.51 15.90 1.72
CA GLY A 4 15.91 14.61 1.35
C GLY A 4 15.76 14.36 -0.14
N ALA A 5 15.54 15.40 -0.96
CA ALA A 5 15.27 15.23 -2.39
C ALA A 5 16.53 14.80 -3.16
N GLU A 6 17.68 15.42 -2.89
CA GLU A 6 18.95 15.06 -3.54
C GLU A 6 19.42 13.65 -3.15
N LEU A 7 19.25 13.28 -1.87
CA LEU A 7 19.56 11.93 -1.40
C LEU A 7 18.64 10.90 -2.05
N LEU A 8 17.33 11.18 -2.13
CA LEU A 8 16.36 10.31 -2.79
C LEU A 8 16.68 10.15 -4.28
N GLU A 9 17.06 11.22 -4.96
CA GLU A 9 17.49 11.18 -6.37
C GLU A 9 18.74 10.32 -6.55
N CYS A 10 19.75 10.49 -5.70
CA CYS A 10 20.97 9.68 -5.72
C CYS A 10 20.68 8.18 -5.46
N MET A 11 19.83 7.89 -4.46
CA MET A 11 19.38 6.53 -4.18
C MET A 11 18.63 5.93 -5.37
N ALA A 12 17.70 6.68 -5.96
CA ALA A 12 16.91 6.20 -7.08
C ALA A 12 17.76 5.93 -8.32
N SER A 13 18.69 6.83 -8.65
CA SER A 13 19.64 6.67 -9.76
C SER A 13 20.48 5.41 -9.58
N ARG A 14 21.02 5.19 -8.37
CA ARG A 14 21.83 4.01 -8.09
C ARG A 14 21.01 2.72 -8.12
N THR A 15 19.78 2.74 -7.59
CA THR A 15 18.89 1.58 -7.64
C THR A 15 18.53 1.24 -9.08
N LEU A 16 18.24 2.22 -9.94
CA LEU A 16 17.96 1.99 -11.36
C LEU A 16 19.14 1.31 -12.07
N ALA A 17 20.37 1.81 -11.86
CA ALA A 17 21.56 1.20 -12.44
C ALA A 17 21.74 -0.27 -12.01
N LEU A 18 21.53 -0.56 -10.72
CA LEU A 18 21.58 -1.94 -10.22
C LEU A 18 20.47 -2.81 -10.81
N LEU A 19 19.26 -2.26 -10.98
CA LEU A 19 18.14 -2.99 -11.58
C LEU A 19 18.33 -3.24 -13.08
N GLU A 20 19.17 -2.49 -13.79
CA GLU A 20 19.56 -2.79 -15.18
C GLU A 20 20.46 -4.03 -15.28
N GLU A 21 21.28 -4.27 -14.26
CA GLU A 21 22.16 -5.45 -14.20
C GLU A 21 21.42 -6.73 -13.75
N VAL A 22 20.30 -6.57 -13.05
CA VAL A 22 19.50 -7.68 -12.54
C VAL A 22 18.48 -8.15 -13.59
N LYS A 23 18.60 -9.40 -14.04
CA LYS A 23 17.71 -9.99 -15.06
C LYS A 23 16.25 -10.11 -14.61
N ASN A 24 16.01 -10.42 -13.34
CA ASN A 24 14.67 -10.55 -12.75
C ASN A 24 14.72 -10.01 -11.32
N LEU A 25 13.84 -9.06 -11.00
CA LEU A 25 13.65 -8.58 -9.64
C LEU A 25 12.73 -9.57 -8.91
N ASP A 26 13.17 -10.10 -7.77
CA ASP A 26 12.33 -10.98 -6.97
C ASP A 26 11.19 -10.20 -6.28
N ASP A 27 10.09 -10.89 -5.99
CA ASP A 27 8.88 -10.27 -5.43
C ASP A 27 9.12 -9.58 -4.08
N ILE A 28 10.04 -10.10 -3.26
CA ILE A 28 10.36 -9.50 -1.95
C ILE A 28 11.02 -8.14 -2.18
N THR A 29 12.04 -8.09 -3.04
CA THR A 29 12.74 -6.85 -3.35
C THR A 29 11.82 -5.85 -4.05
N ALA A 30 11.03 -6.30 -5.03
CA ALA A 30 10.04 -5.45 -5.71
C ALA A 30 9.05 -4.83 -4.73
N LYS A 31 8.52 -5.65 -3.81
CA LYS A 31 7.61 -5.20 -2.74
C LYS A 31 8.26 -4.18 -1.82
N GLN A 32 9.47 -4.44 -1.33
CA GLN A 32 10.13 -3.52 -0.39
C GLN A 32 10.46 -2.17 -1.02
N LEU A 33 10.98 -2.16 -2.26
CA LEU A 33 11.30 -0.92 -2.98
C LEU A 33 10.04 -0.11 -3.29
N HIS A 34 8.96 -0.78 -3.71
CA HIS A 34 7.68 -0.12 -3.96
C HIS A 34 7.08 0.47 -2.67
N LEU A 35 7.09 -0.28 -1.56
CA LEU A 35 6.61 0.23 -0.27
C LEU A 35 7.42 1.42 0.24
N PHE A 36 8.73 1.44 0.01
CA PHE A 36 9.55 2.60 0.32
C PHE A 36 9.10 3.84 -0.46
N LEU A 37 8.86 3.71 -1.77
CA LEU A 37 8.36 4.84 -2.58
C LEU A 37 6.96 5.27 -2.13
N VAL A 38 6.05 4.33 -1.84
CA VAL A 38 4.74 4.66 -1.26
C VAL A 38 4.88 5.45 0.03
N PHE A 39 5.77 5.03 0.94
CA PHE A 39 6.04 5.77 2.18
C PHE A 39 6.55 7.19 1.91
N VAL A 40 7.55 7.35 1.04
CA VAL A 40 8.11 8.66 0.69
C VAL A 40 7.02 9.58 0.12
N ARG A 41 6.14 9.03 -0.72
CA ARG A 41 5.01 9.76 -1.32
C ARG A 41 4.03 10.27 -0.26
N LEU A 42 3.72 9.44 0.74
CA LEU A 42 2.71 9.72 1.76
C LEU A 42 3.22 10.60 2.91
N GLU A 43 4.52 10.55 3.21
CA GLU A 43 5.10 11.19 4.40
C GLU A 43 6.02 12.36 4.10
N SER A 44 6.60 12.44 2.91
CA SER A 44 7.71 13.36 2.64
C SER A 44 7.50 14.24 1.41
N LEU A 45 7.37 13.62 0.24
CA LEU A 45 7.39 14.32 -1.05
C LEU A 45 6.24 13.81 -1.92
N PRO A 46 5.18 14.60 -2.15
CA PRO A 46 4.09 14.20 -3.03
C PRO A 46 4.60 13.84 -4.42
N SER A 47 4.01 12.83 -5.07
CA SER A 47 4.53 12.26 -6.32
C SER A 47 4.55 13.24 -7.49
N ASN A 48 3.74 14.30 -7.47
CA ASN A 48 3.77 15.36 -8.48
C ASN A 48 5.04 16.23 -8.41
N THR A 49 5.88 16.05 -7.39
CA THR A 49 7.18 16.71 -7.25
C THR A 49 8.34 15.82 -7.72
N TRP A 50 8.07 14.57 -8.09
CA TRP A 50 9.10 13.61 -8.48
C TRP A 50 9.48 13.82 -9.94
N SER A 51 10.78 13.80 -10.22
CA SER A 51 11.35 13.95 -11.56
C SER A 51 12.57 13.05 -11.69
N GLY A 52 13.15 12.99 -12.90
CA GLY A 52 14.41 12.28 -13.12
C GLY A 52 14.36 10.82 -12.71
N SER A 53 15.35 10.40 -11.92
CA SER A 53 15.54 9.01 -11.51
C SER A 53 14.44 8.52 -10.57
N VAL A 54 13.91 9.38 -9.71
CA VAL A 54 12.82 9.00 -8.78
C VAL A 54 11.55 8.67 -9.55
N ALA A 55 11.19 9.48 -10.55
CA ALA A 55 10.02 9.22 -11.39
C ALA A 55 10.19 7.93 -12.22
N ALA A 56 11.36 7.73 -12.82
CA ALA A 56 11.66 6.53 -13.60
C ALA A 56 11.66 5.25 -12.73
N LEU A 57 12.19 5.34 -11.50
CA LEU A 57 12.16 4.23 -10.56
C LEU A 57 10.74 3.89 -10.11
N GLU A 58 9.91 4.91 -9.83
CA GLU A 58 8.50 4.70 -9.49
C GLU A 58 7.74 4.04 -10.64
N GLU A 59 7.89 4.54 -11.86
CA GLU A 59 7.24 3.94 -13.04
C GLU A 59 7.63 2.47 -13.21
N ARG A 60 8.94 2.17 -13.11
CA ARG A 60 9.46 0.82 -13.24
C ARG A 60 8.93 -0.13 -12.16
N LEU A 61 8.84 0.34 -10.92
CA LEU A 61 8.42 -0.48 -9.79
C LEU A 61 6.92 -0.55 -9.60
N ARG A 62 6.15 0.42 -10.10
CA ARG A 62 4.69 0.50 -9.87
C ARG A 62 4.00 -0.81 -10.23
N TYR A 63 4.21 -1.32 -11.45
CA TYR A 63 3.52 -2.52 -11.90
C TYR A 63 3.98 -3.76 -11.13
N VAL A 64 5.29 -4.01 -11.09
CA VAL A 64 5.87 -5.22 -10.48
C VAL A 64 5.71 -5.24 -8.95
N GLY A 65 5.83 -4.08 -8.30
CA GLY A 65 5.67 -3.92 -6.86
C GLY A 65 4.22 -4.03 -6.41
N THR A 66 3.28 -3.41 -7.14
CA THR A 66 1.84 -3.60 -6.90
C THR A 66 1.42 -5.04 -7.12
N ALA A 67 1.90 -5.71 -8.18
CA ALA A 67 1.61 -7.12 -8.42
C ALA A 67 2.17 -8.02 -7.31
N ALA A 68 3.42 -7.81 -6.89
CA ALA A 68 4.04 -8.56 -5.79
C ALA A 68 3.34 -8.34 -4.44
N LEU A 69 2.75 -7.16 -4.22
CA LEU A 69 1.91 -6.90 -3.04
C LEU A 69 0.58 -7.63 -3.13
N ALA A 70 -0.10 -7.57 -4.26
CA ALA A 70 -1.40 -8.20 -4.47
C ALA A 70 -1.32 -9.74 -4.41
N ASP A 71 -0.21 -10.34 -4.88
CA ASP A 71 0.00 -11.80 -4.82
C ASP A 71 0.37 -12.30 -3.42
N SER A 72 0.69 -11.39 -2.48
CA SER A 72 0.99 -11.80 -1.11
C SER A 72 -0.28 -12.33 -0.43
N ARG A 73 -0.44 -13.66 -0.47
CA ARG A 73 -1.60 -14.37 0.09
C ARG A 73 -1.83 -13.97 1.54
N VAL A 74 -2.81 -13.11 1.77
CA VAL A 74 -3.25 -12.75 3.12
C VAL A 74 -4.02 -13.95 3.66
N ARG A 75 -3.51 -14.55 4.73
CA ARG A 75 -4.27 -15.56 5.47
C ARG A 75 -5.30 -14.83 6.32
N VAL A 76 -6.50 -14.66 5.79
CA VAL A 76 -7.66 -14.07 6.48
C VAL A 76 -7.80 -14.70 7.87
N SER A 77 -7.71 -13.87 8.90
CA SER A 77 -7.78 -14.35 10.29
C SER A 77 -9.21 -14.69 10.69
N THR A 78 -9.39 -15.59 11.66
CA THR A 78 -10.72 -15.87 12.24
C THR A 78 -11.38 -14.60 12.76
N PHE A 79 -10.59 -13.69 13.35
CA PHE A 79 -11.08 -12.42 13.88
C PHE A 79 -11.59 -11.49 12.77
N GLN A 80 -10.86 -11.38 11.67
CA GLN A 80 -11.31 -10.64 10.48
C GLN A 80 -12.64 -11.20 9.94
N ARG A 81 -12.77 -12.53 9.82
CA ARG A 81 -14.05 -13.15 9.40
C ARG A 81 -15.20 -12.82 10.34
N GLN A 82 -14.96 -12.74 11.64
CA GLN A 82 -15.99 -12.38 12.62
C GLN A 82 -16.42 -10.92 12.49
N VAL A 83 -15.48 -10.00 12.22
CA VAL A 83 -15.76 -8.60 11.92
C VAL A 83 -16.61 -8.50 10.65
N VAL A 84 -16.16 -9.14 9.57
CA VAL A 84 -16.88 -9.17 8.28
C VAL A 84 -18.30 -9.74 8.43
N ALA A 85 -18.46 -10.87 9.12
CA ALA A 85 -19.77 -11.46 9.39
C ALA A 85 -20.68 -10.54 10.23
N SER A 86 -20.10 -9.65 11.04
CA SER A 86 -20.86 -8.65 11.80
C SER A 86 -21.30 -7.48 10.91
N LEU A 87 -20.44 -7.02 10.00
CA LEU A 87 -20.81 -6.02 8.98
C LEU A 87 -21.96 -6.51 8.10
N GLN A 88 -21.92 -7.77 7.70
CA GLN A 88 -22.99 -8.39 6.91
C GLN A 88 -24.32 -8.42 7.69
N ARG A 89 -24.28 -8.78 8.98
CA ARG A 89 -25.47 -8.78 9.86
C ARG A 89 -26.07 -7.39 10.06
N LEU A 90 -25.25 -6.34 9.96
CA LEU A 90 -25.70 -4.93 10.01
C LEU A 90 -26.26 -4.44 8.67
N GLY A 91 -26.30 -5.27 7.63
CA GLY A 91 -26.86 -4.93 6.32
C GLY A 91 -25.92 -4.13 5.42
N HIS A 92 -24.61 -4.10 5.71
CA HIS A 92 -23.63 -3.46 4.84
C HIS A 92 -23.23 -4.36 3.67
N HIS A 93 -23.09 -3.76 2.48
CA HIS A 93 -22.43 -4.37 1.34
C HIS A 93 -20.95 -4.04 1.35
N PHE A 94 -20.10 -5.06 1.27
CA PHE A 94 -18.64 -4.89 1.32
C PHE A 94 -17.94 -5.79 0.29
N GLU A 95 -16.67 -5.48 0.05
CA GLU A 95 -15.71 -6.26 -0.72
C GLU A 95 -14.57 -6.66 0.24
N GLU A 96 -14.34 -7.96 0.45
CA GLU A 96 -13.22 -8.46 1.26
C GLU A 96 -11.93 -8.43 0.46
N GLU A 97 -10.78 -8.19 1.13
CA GLU A 97 -9.45 -8.19 0.51
C GLU A 97 -9.38 -7.32 -0.74
N ALA A 98 -9.98 -6.13 -0.67
CA ALA A 98 -10.04 -5.20 -1.79
C ALA A 98 -8.67 -4.57 -2.03
N ASN A 99 -8.13 -4.67 -3.24
CA ASN A 99 -6.84 -4.07 -3.56
C ASN A 99 -6.96 -2.55 -3.69
N ASP A 100 -6.14 -1.82 -2.93
CA ASP A 100 -5.94 -0.39 -3.13
C ASP A 100 -5.17 -0.16 -4.44
N PRO A 101 -5.74 0.56 -5.42
CA PRO A 101 -5.13 0.72 -6.73
C PRO A 101 -3.86 1.57 -6.74
N VAL A 102 -3.59 2.30 -5.65
CA VAL A 102 -2.50 3.28 -5.55
C VAL A 102 -1.26 2.70 -4.90
N SER A 103 -1.43 1.80 -3.93
CA SER A 103 -0.38 1.14 -3.18
C SER A 103 -0.27 -0.36 -3.49
N GLY A 104 -1.34 -1.00 -3.96
CA GLY A 104 -1.43 -2.46 -4.10
C GLY A 104 -1.69 -3.19 -2.79
N TYR A 105 -1.91 -2.47 -1.68
CA TYR A 105 -2.29 -3.11 -0.41
C TYR A 105 -3.66 -3.76 -0.50
N SER A 106 -3.78 -4.97 0.03
CA SER A 106 -5.08 -5.57 0.29
C SER A 106 -5.71 -4.92 1.52
N ILE A 107 -6.96 -4.45 1.36
CA ILE A 107 -7.80 -3.89 2.40
C ILE A 107 -8.70 -5.00 2.94
N ASP A 108 -8.68 -5.25 4.25
CA ASP A 108 -9.38 -6.38 4.85
C ASP A 108 -10.90 -6.38 4.52
N ALA A 109 -11.54 -5.21 4.56
CA ALA A 109 -12.90 -5.00 4.05
C ALA A 109 -13.15 -3.56 3.56
N LEU A 110 -13.77 -3.42 2.39
CA LEU A 110 -14.21 -2.13 1.82
C LEU A 110 -15.72 -2.07 1.72
N ILE A 111 -16.37 -1.23 2.54
CA ILE A 111 -17.81 -0.97 2.46
C ILE A 111 -18.10 -0.04 1.30
N LYS A 112 -18.98 -0.46 0.39
CA LYS A 112 -19.44 0.36 -0.74
C LYS A 112 -20.61 1.22 -0.31
N LEU A 113 -20.46 2.54 -0.37
CA LEU A 113 -21.57 3.45 -0.11
C LEU A 113 -22.52 3.51 -1.32
N PRO A 114 -23.84 3.52 -1.11
CA PRO A 114 -24.81 3.65 -2.20
C PRO A 114 -24.65 5.01 -2.90
N GLY A 115 -24.53 5.00 -4.23
CA GLY A 115 -24.27 6.19 -5.06
C GLY A 115 -22.82 6.37 -5.50
N SER A 116 -21.89 5.59 -4.97
CA SER A 116 -20.45 5.62 -5.34
C SER A 116 -20.15 4.81 -6.61
N SER A 117 -21.03 4.86 -7.61
CA SER A 117 -20.80 4.30 -8.95
C SER A 117 -19.86 5.22 -9.75
N GLY A 118 -18.64 5.41 -9.26
CA GLY A 118 -17.59 6.06 -10.03
C GLY A 118 -17.14 5.13 -11.16
N GLY A 119 -17.24 5.60 -12.41
CA GLY A 119 -16.66 4.91 -13.55
C GLY A 119 -15.17 4.63 -13.38
N GLU A 120 -14.64 3.74 -14.22
CA GLU A 120 -13.22 3.35 -14.26
C GLU A 120 -12.31 4.58 -14.07
N GLY A 121 -11.60 4.62 -12.94
CA GLY A 121 -10.65 5.68 -12.61
C GLY A 121 -11.07 6.68 -11.53
N ARG A 122 -12.27 6.62 -10.94
CA ARG A 122 -12.61 7.40 -9.73
C ARG A 122 -12.62 6.51 -8.49
N SER A 123 -11.87 6.93 -7.47
CA SER A 123 -11.78 6.28 -6.16
C SER A 123 -13.19 5.92 -5.65
N LYS A 124 -13.46 4.63 -5.44
CA LYS A 124 -14.72 4.15 -4.85
C LYS A 124 -14.85 4.84 -3.49
N VAL A 125 -15.75 5.83 -3.36
CA VAL A 125 -16.01 6.47 -2.07
C VAL A 125 -16.67 5.40 -1.18
N GLY A 126 -15.88 4.84 -0.28
CA GLY A 126 -16.23 3.72 0.58
C GLY A 126 -15.53 3.83 1.92
N ILE A 127 -15.97 3.04 2.89
CA ILE A 127 -15.34 2.98 4.21
C ILE A 127 -14.38 1.79 4.21
N THR A 128 -13.09 2.06 4.38
CA THR A 128 -12.07 1.03 4.56
C THR A 128 -12.06 0.55 6.01
N ILE A 129 -11.98 -0.76 6.19
CA ILE A 129 -11.89 -1.41 7.50
C ILE A 129 -10.68 -2.31 7.47
N GLU A 130 -9.71 -2.00 8.33
CA GLU A 130 -8.54 -2.82 8.64
C GLU A 130 -8.72 -3.47 10.01
N VAL A 131 -8.49 -4.78 10.09
CA VAL A 131 -8.66 -5.57 11.30
C VAL A 131 -7.28 -5.92 11.87
N ASP A 132 -6.71 -4.98 12.61
CA ASP A 132 -5.42 -5.16 13.28
C ASP A 132 -5.55 -5.94 14.60
N GLY A 133 -4.86 -7.08 14.71
CA GLY A 133 -4.67 -7.78 15.99
C GLY A 133 -3.64 -7.09 16.91
N PRO A 134 -3.49 -7.53 18.17
CA PRO A 134 -2.53 -6.93 19.12
C PRO A 134 -1.07 -6.90 18.63
N SER A 135 -0.67 -7.82 17.76
CA SER A 135 0.68 -7.88 17.17
C SER A 135 1.01 -6.72 16.23
N HIS A 136 0.00 -5.95 15.81
CA HIS A 136 0.17 -4.77 14.95
C HIS A 136 0.58 -3.51 15.73
N TYR A 137 0.66 -3.62 17.05
CA TYR A 137 1.00 -2.54 17.96
C TYR A 137 2.26 -2.89 18.74
N LEU A 138 3.06 -1.88 19.08
CA LEU A 138 4.23 -2.06 19.93
C LEU A 138 3.78 -2.51 21.33
N SER A 139 4.49 -3.49 21.91
CA SER A 139 4.13 -4.07 23.21
C SER A 139 3.98 -3.00 24.29
N ASN A 140 2.95 -3.15 25.14
CA ASN A 140 2.61 -2.20 26.20
C ASN A 140 2.32 -0.76 25.72
N SER A 141 1.98 -0.59 24.44
CA SER A 141 1.52 0.68 23.89
C SER A 141 0.33 0.47 22.95
N ARG A 142 -0.34 1.56 22.58
CA ARG A 142 -1.30 1.59 21.48
C ARG A 142 -0.70 2.17 20.20
N GLN A 143 0.63 2.26 20.12
CA GLN A 143 1.30 2.81 18.94
C GLN A 143 1.32 1.75 17.83
N PRO A 144 0.78 2.07 16.64
CA PRO A 144 0.80 1.16 15.51
C PRO A 144 2.23 0.95 14.99
N THR A 145 2.51 -0.25 14.48
CA THR A 145 3.73 -0.54 13.71
C THR A 145 3.74 0.21 12.37
N GLY A 146 4.91 0.28 11.72
CA GLY A 146 5.07 1.00 10.45
C GLY A 146 4.12 0.50 9.34
N SER A 147 3.85 -0.81 9.27
CA SER A 147 2.90 -1.37 8.31
C SER A 147 1.47 -0.91 8.56
N THR A 148 1.04 -0.86 9.82
CA THR A 148 -0.29 -0.36 10.20
C THR A 148 -0.42 1.15 9.99
N VAL A 149 0.65 1.93 10.19
CA VAL A 149 0.65 3.36 9.85
C VAL A 149 0.46 3.56 8.34
N LEU A 150 1.23 2.82 7.52
CA LEU A 150 1.14 2.88 6.07
C LEU A 150 -0.25 2.53 5.54
N LYS A 151 -0.88 1.47 6.06
CA LYS A 151 -2.24 1.07 5.67
C LYS A 151 -3.32 2.11 5.97
N ARG A 152 -3.07 3.03 6.91
CA ARG A 152 -4.06 4.03 7.37
C ARG A 152 -3.99 5.36 6.60
N ARG A 153 -3.07 5.52 5.66
CA ARG A 153 -2.85 6.76 4.90
C ARG A 153 -3.22 6.58 3.44
#